data_AF-A0A382W7W5-F1
#
_entry.id   AF-A0A382W7W5-F1
#
_cell.length_a   1.000
_cell.length_b   1.000
_cell.length_c   1.000
_cell.angle_alpha   90.00
_cell.angle_beta   90.00
_cell.angle_gamma   90.00
#
_symmetry.space_group_name_H-M   'P 1'
#
loop_
_entity.id
_entity.type
_entity.pdbx_description
1 polymer ?
#
loop_
_entity_poly.entity_id
_entity_poly.type
_entity_poly.pdbx_seq_one_letter_code
_entity_poly.pdbx_strand_id
1 'polypeptide(L)'
;MEEESSRLVLITFFDVIIQPISFEFIFVLLIILICLFCSAVVSGAEVAYFSLAPKDIEQLKSEKSRKASVALKLLDNPNKLLATILITNNFINIAIIILGSYLTSIAFVFPEGSIFEFIIQIIVITFFIVLFGEITPKVYANRNTLKFSKWTSIPLKISSKIFSPLSFLLASTTSYIDRRLKKKKEVV
;
A
#
# COMPACT_ATOMS: atom_id res chain seq x y z
N MET A 1 -16.52 30.99 33.66
CA MET A 1 -17.83 30.88 32.98
C MET A 1 -17.68 30.60 31.48
N GLU A 2 -16.75 31.24 30.76
CA GLU A 2 -16.48 30.91 29.33
C GLU A 2 -15.83 29.54 29.10
N GLU A 3 -14.95 29.09 29.99
CA GLU A 3 -14.27 27.78 29.88
C GLU A 3 -15.23 26.59 30.06
N GLU A 4 -16.25 26.76 30.90
CA GLU A 4 -17.26 25.73 31.19
C GLU A 4 -18.32 25.65 30.09
N SER A 5 -18.72 26.81 29.51
CA SER A 5 -19.54 26.85 28.29
C SER A 5 -18.80 26.28 27.07
N SER A 6 -17.50 26.54 26.92
CA SER A 6 -16.70 25.98 25.82
C SER A 6 -16.59 24.46 25.95
N ARG A 7 -16.44 23.94 27.17
CA ARG A 7 -16.43 22.50 27.47
C ARG A 7 -17.80 21.85 27.26
N LEU A 8 -18.88 22.49 27.68
CA LEU A 8 -20.25 22.01 27.45
C LEU A 8 -20.61 22.00 25.96
N VAL A 9 -20.22 23.03 25.21
CA VAL A 9 -20.35 23.09 23.75
C VAL A 9 -19.52 22.00 23.08
N LEU A 10 -18.30 21.70 23.56
CA LEU A 10 -17.47 20.61 23.02
C LEU A 10 -18.08 19.22 23.29
N ILE A 11 -18.74 19.05 24.44
CA ILE A 11 -19.39 17.80 24.85
C ILE A 11 -20.67 17.55 24.04
N THR A 12 -21.41 18.59 23.66
CA THR A 12 -22.56 18.49 22.73
C THR A 12 -22.16 18.53 21.25
N PHE A 13 -20.95 18.98 20.89
CA PHE A 13 -20.57 19.21 19.49
C PHE A 13 -20.39 17.96 18.65
N PHE A 14 -20.09 16.82 19.29
CA PHE A 14 -19.71 15.64 18.52
C PHE A 14 -20.88 14.72 18.20
N ASP A 15 -21.88 14.59 19.09
CA ASP A 15 -23.12 13.80 18.91
C ASP A 15 -22.98 12.56 18.00
N VAL A 16 -21.84 11.85 18.12
CA VAL A 16 -21.53 10.72 17.25
C VAL A 16 -22.25 9.51 17.81
N ILE A 17 -23.16 8.96 17.02
CA ILE A 17 -23.91 7.77 17.41
C ILE A 17 -23.18 6.55 16.86
N ILE A 18 -22.82 5.63 17.75
CA ILE A 18 -22.23 4.34 17.37
C ILE A 18 -23.35 3.37 17.03
N GLN A 19 -23.33 2.84 15.82
CA GLN A 19 -24.27 1.83 15.36
C GLN A 19 -23.91 0.45 15.94
N PRO A 20 -24.90 -0.44 16.16
CA PRO A 20 -24.64 -1.79 16.60
C PRO A 20 -23.81 -2.56 15.57
N ILE A 21 -22.90 -3.40 16.06
CA ILE A 21 -22.03 -4.22 15.20
C ILE A 21 -22.89 -5.20 14.39
N SER A 22 -22.95 -4.97 13.08
CA SER A 22 -23.68 -5.82 12.13
C SER A 22 -22.75 -6.86 11.49
N PHE A 23 -23.34 -7.88 10.86
CA PHE A 23 -22.57 -8.85 10.05
C PHE A 23 -21.77 -8.16 8.93
N GLU A 24 -22.38 -7.14 8.33
CA GLU A 24 -21.75 -6.34 7.29
C GLU A 24 -20.50 -5.61 7.79
N PHE A 25 -20.56 -5.01 8.98
CA PHE A 25 -19.39 -4.39 9.62
C PHE A 25 -18.23 -5.37 9.73
N ILE A 26 -18.48 -6.57 10.26
CA ILE A 26 -17.46 -7.61 10.45
C ILE A 26 -16.88 -8.04 9.10
N PHE A 27 -17.73 -8.20 8.10
CA PHE A 27 -17.32 -8.61 6.76
C PHE A 27 -16.42 -7.56 6.11
N VAL A 28 -16.80 -6.28 6.13
CA VAL A 28 -16.00 -5.17 5.58
C VAL A 28 -14.68 -5.03 6.34
N LEU A 29 -14.70 -5.12 7.66
CA LEU A 29 -13.49 -5.07 8.48
C LEU A 29 -12.51 -6.20 8.13
N LEU A 30 -13.01 -7.42 7.92
CA LEU A 30 -12.18 -8.55 7.50
C LEU A 30 -11.51 -8.28 6.15
N ILE A 31 -12.24 -7.72 5.18
CA ILE A 31 -11.68 -7.34 3.88
C ILE A 31 -10.59 -6.29 4.05
N ILE A 32 -10.81 -5.26 4.88
CA ILE A 32 -9.80 -4.22 5.16
C ILE A 32 -8.53 -4.83 5.75
N LEU A 33 -8.65 -5.78 6.68
CA LEU A 33 -7.49 -6.46 7.27
C LEU A 33 -6.71 -7.28 6.22
N ILE A 34 -7.42 -7.96 5.31
CA ILE A 34 -6.80 -8.67 4.18
C ILE A 34 -6.10 -7.67 3.24
N CYS A 35 -6.72 -6.54 2.95
CA CYS A 35 -6.13 -5.48 2.13
C CYS A 35 -4.88 -4.88 2.79
N LEU A 36 -4.91 -4.59 4.11
CA LEU A 36 -3.74 -4.11 4.86
C LEU A 36 -2.60 -5.11 4.80
N PHE A 37 -2.88 -6.40 4.96
CA PHE A 37 -1.88 -7.44 4.79
C PHE A 37 -1.31 -7.45 3.36
N CYS A 38 -2.16 -7.37 2.33
CA CYS A 38 -1.70 -7.32 0.94
C CYS A 38 -0.84 -6.07 0.67
N SER A 39 -1.24 -4.90 1.17
CA SER A 39 -0.46 -3.64 1.10
C SER A 39 0.91 -3.84 1.75
N ALA A 40 0.94 -4.42 2.95
CA ALA A 40 2.18 -4.72 3.66
C ALA A 40 3.14 -5.63 2.87
N VAL A 41 2.59 -6.67 2.24
CA VAL A 41 3.36 -7.58 1.39
C VAL A 41 3.97 -6.86 0.19
N VAL A 42 3.19 -6.04 -0.53
CA VAL A 42 3.62 -5.34 -1.73
C VAL A 42 4.64 -4.25 -1.39
N SER A 43 4.37 -3.47 -0.36
CA SER A 43 5.22 -2.39 0.13
C SER A 43 6.56 -2.91 0.67
N GLY A 44 6.54 -4.00 1.43
CA GLY A 44 7.77 -4.70 1.82
C GLY A 44 8.53 -5.29 0.64
N ALA A 45 7.82 -5.74 -0.41
CA ALA A 45 8.47 -6.32 -1.58
C ALA A 45 9.27 -5.27 -2.36
N GLU A 46 8.79 -4.03 -2.44
CA GLU A 46 9.53 -2.90 -3.00
C GLU A 46 10.95 -2.85 -2.41
N VAL A 47 11.04 -2.71 -1.09
CA VAL A 47 12.32 -2.61 -0.39
C VAL A 47 13.11 -3.91 -0.51
N ALA A 48 12.47 -5.07 -0.37
CA ALA A 48 13.17 -6.34 -0.49
C ALA A 48 13.86 -6.52 -1.85
N TYR A 49 13.20 -6.21 -2.96
CA TYR A 49 13.74 -6.40 -4.30
C TYR A 49 14.82 -5.37 -4.65
N PHE A 50 14.60 -4.09 -4.30
CA PHE A 50 15.54 -3.02 -4.63
C PHE A 50 16.70 -2.88 -3.63
N SER A 51 16.70 -3.66 -2.55
CA SER A 51 17.81 -3.76 -1.59
C SER A 51 18.56 -5.11 -1.66
N LEU A 52 18.32 -5.95 -2.67
CA LEU A 52 19.11 -7.16 -2.90
C LEU A 52 20.57 -6.82 -3.24
N ALA A 53 21.51 -7.43 -2.52
CA ALA A 53 22.93 -7.32 -2.84
C ALA A 53 23.31 -8.30 -3.97
N PRO A 54 24.43 -8.08 -4.68
CA PRO A 54 24.91 -8.99 -5.73
C PRO A 54 25.02 -10.45 -5.27
N LYS A 55 25.51 -10.68 -4.04
CA LYS A 55 25.58 -12.01 -3.41
C LYS A 55 24.21 -12.69 -3.27
N ASP A 56 23.15 -11.91 -3.01
CA ASP A 56 21.79 -12.43 -2.85
C ASP A 56 21.25 -12.88 -4.21
N ILE A 57 21.57 -12.14 -5.27
CA ILE A 57 21.21 -12.49 -6.65
C ILE A 57 21.94 -13.78 -7.10
N GLU A 58 23.22 -13.92 -6.77
CA GLU A 58 23.97 -15.16 -7.02
C GLU A 58 23.38 -16.35 -6.26
N GLN A 59 22.97 -16.13 -5.01
CA GLN A 59 22.26 -17.15 -4.23
C GLN A 59 20.92 -17.54 -4.88
N LEU A 60 20.14 -16.57 -5.40
CA LEU A 60 18.91 -16.86 -6.14
C LEU A 60 19.17 -17.67 -7.42
N LYS A 61 20.29 -17.42 -8.12
CA LYS A 61 20.67 -18.16 -9.35
C LYS A 61 21.08 -19.59 -9.07
N SER A 62 21.75 -19.85 -7.95
CA SER A 62 22.18 -21.19 -7.54
C SER A 62 21.07 -22.02 -6.92
N GLU A 63 20.02 -21.39 -6.38
CA GLU A 63 18.89 -22.05 -5.74
C GLU A 63 17.92 -22.68 -6.76
N LYS A 64 17.77 -24.01 -6.73
CA LYS A 64 16.79 -24.74 -7.57
C LYS A 64 15.36 -24.67 -7.00
N SER A 65 14.87 -23.47 -6.71
CA SER A 65 13.49 -23.27 -6.22
C SER A 65 12.64 -22.47 -7.20
N ARG A 66 11.35 -22.85 -7.31
CA ARG A 66 10.38 -22.14 -8.17
C ARG A 66 10.28 -20.65 -7.78
N LYS A 67 10.36 -20.34 -6.49
CA LYS A 67 10.32 -18.97 -5.97
C LYS A 67 11.55 -18.15 -6.41
N ALA A 68 12.75 -18.73 -6.32
CA ALA A 68 13.96 -18.06 -6.77
C ALA A 68 13.93 -17.78 -8.28
N SER A 69 13.51 -18.76 -9.09
CA SER A 69 13.36 -18.57 -10.54
C SER A 69 12.35 -17.47 -10.89
N VAL A 70 11.21 -17.38 -10.17
CA VAL A 70 10.24 -16.29 -10.39
C VAL A 70 10.80 -14.94 -9.94
N ALA A 71 11.53 -14.88 -8.82
CA ALA A 71 12.16 -13.65 -8.36
C ALA A 71 13.17 -13.10 -9.38
N LEU A 72 14.00 -13.97 -9.96
CA LEU A 72 14.93 -13.59 -11.03
C LEU A 72 14.20 -13.05 -12.27
N LYS A 73 13.12 -13.73 -12.69
CA LYS A 73 12.30 -13.25 -13.83
C LYS A 73 11.65 -11.89 -13.60
N LEU A 74 11.32 -11.55 -12.35
CA LEU A 74 10.81 -10.23 -12.00
C LEU A 74 11.93 -9.18 -12.07
N LEU A 75 13.14 -9.54 -11.63
CA LEU A 75 14.33 -8.68 -11.69
C LEU A 75 14.86 -8.44 -13.12
N ASP A 76 14.54 -9.30 -14.08
CA ASP A 76 14.92 -9.11 -15.50
C ASP A 76 14.40 -7.80 -16.10
N ASN A 77 13.29 -7.26 -15.57
CA ASN A 77 12.74 -5.98 -16.00
C ASN A 77 12.38 -5.10 -14.78
N PRO A 78 13.38 -4.44 -14.16
CA PRO A 78 13.19 -3.74 -12.89
C PRO A 78 12.22 -2.55 -13.01
N ASN A 79 12.15 -1.90 -14.18
CA ASN A 79 11.18 -0.82 -14.43
C ASN A 79 9.74 -1.33 -14.43
N LYS A 80 9.48 -2.47 -15.09
CA LYS A 80 8.16 -3.11 -15.07
C LYS A 80 7.80 -3.61 -13.68
N LEU A 81 8.78 -4.15 -12.95
CA LEU A 81 8.60 -4.60 -11.57
C LEU A 81 8.20 -3.43 -10.66
N LEU A 82 8.95 -2.33 -10.67
CA LEU A 82 8.65 -1.13 -9.90
C LEU A 82 7.26 -0.59 -10.24
N ALA A 83 6.94 -0.45 -11.52
CA ALA A 83 5.62 0.00 -11.96
C ALA A 83 4.49 -0.91 -11.47
N THR A 84 4.69 -2.24 -11.52
CA THR A 84 3.72 -3.22 -11.00
C THR A 84 3.51 -3.03 -9.50
N ILE A 85 4.60 -2.92 -8.72
CA ILE A 85 4.56 -2.75 -7.27
C ILE A 85 3.82 -1.45 -6.91
N LEU A 86 4.18 -0.34 -7.54
CA LEU A 86 3.56 0.96 -7.28
C LEU A 86 2.06 0.97 -7.60
N ILE A 87 1.65 0.43 -8.77
CA ILE A 87 0.23 0.32 -9.12
C ILE A 87 -0.51 -0.54 -8.11
N THR A 88 0.03 -1.71 -7.79
CA THR A 88 -0.62 -2.65 -6.89
C THR A 88 -0.77 -2.05 -5.49
N ASN A 89 0.28 -1.40 -4.98
CA ASN A 89 0.27 -0.76 -3.66
C ASN A 89 -0.79 0.34 -3.61
N ASN A 90 -0.79 1.24 -4.59
CA ASN A 90 -1.74 2.35 -4.66
C ASN A 90 -3.18 1.86 -4.83
N PHE A 91 -3.40 0.84 -5.65
CA PHE A 91 -4.72 0.25 -5.82
C PHE A 91 -5.27 -0.31 -4.50
N ILE A 92 -4.45 -1.07 -3.76
CA ILE A 92 -4.83 -1.62 -2.46
C ILE A 92 -5.07 -0.50 -1.44
N ASN A 93 -4.19 0.51 -1.38
CA ASN A 93 -4.35 1.63 -0.46
C ASN A 93 -5.65 2.41 -0.72
N ILE A 94 -5.99 2.67 -1.99
CA ILE A 94 -7.27 3.30 -2.37
C ILE A 94 -8.45 2.40 -1.97
N ALA A 95 -8.35 1.08 -2.16
CA ALA A 95 -9.38 0.16 -1.71
C ALA A 95 -9.58 0.21 -0.19
N ILE A 96 -8.50 0.29 0.60
CA ILE A 96 -8.57 0.47 2.07
C ILE A 96 -9.25 1.79 2.42
N ILE A 97 -8.95 2.88 1.70
CA ILE A 97 -9.59 4.18 1.93
C ILE A 97 -11.09 4.12 1.67
N ILE A 98 -11.51 3.56 0.53
CA ILE A 98 -12.92 3.44 0.16
C ILE A 98 -13.66 2.54 1.15
N LEU A 99 -13.11 1.37 1.45
CA LEU A 99 -13.71 0.43 2.41
C LEU A 99 -13.73 0.98 3.83
N GLY A 100 -12.69 1.70 4.25
CA GLY A 100 -12.62 2.33 5.58
C GLY A 100 -13.62 3.47 5.74
N SER A 101 -13.81 4.27 4.69
CA SER A 101 -14.87 5.29 4.63
C SER A 101 -16.25 4.65 4.70
N TYR A 102 -16.48 3.57 3.93
CA TYR A 102 -17.73 2.80 4.00
C TYR A 102 -17.95 2.15 5.38
N LEU A 103 -16.92 1.56 5.97
CA LEU A 103 -17.00 0.99 7.32
C LEU A 103 -17.38 2.07 8.34
N THR A 104 -16.83 3.28 8.17
CA THR A 104 -17.15 4.41 9.05
C THR A 104 -18.60 4.82 8.93
N SER A 105 -19.16 4.90 7.71
CA SER A 105 -20.55 5.32 7.50
C SER A 105 -21.59 4.34 8.04
N ILE A 106 -21.26 3.04 8.09
CA ILE A 106 -22.14 2.01 8.68
C ILE A 106 -21.88 1.80 10.18
N ALA A 107 -20.79 2.33 10.74
CA ALA A 107 -20.43 2.16 12.14
C ALA A 107 -20.75 3.39 12.99
N PHE A 108 -20.70 4.58 12.38
CA PHE A 108 -20.82 5.86 13.06
C PHE A 108 -21.74 6.77 12.27
N VAL A 109 -22.66 7.43 12.99
CA VAL A 109 -23.46 8.53 12.44
C VAL A 109 -22.91 9.82 13.00
N PHE A 110 -22.40 10.67 12.11
CA PHE A 110 -21.94 12.00 12.45
C PHE A 110 -23.06 13.02 12.24
N PRO A 111 -23.04 14.17 12.96
CA PRO A 111 -23.98 15.25 12.73
C PRO A 111 -23.94 15.75 11.28
N GLU A 112 -25.10 16.11 10.71
CA GLU A 112 -25.17 16.63 9.35
C GLU A 112 -24.28 17.86 9.17
N GLY A 113 -23.50 17.91 8.08
CA GLY A 113 -22.55 18.99 7.81
C GLY A 113 -21.27 18.97 8.64
N SER A 114 -21.06 17.94 9.47
CA SER A 114 -19.85 17.78 10.28
C SER A 114 -18.62 17.45 9.43
N ILE A 115 -17.59 18.31 9.50
CA ILE A 115 -16.28 18.01 8.89
C ILE A 115 -15.45 16.99 9.69
N PHE A 116 -15.90 16.64 10.90
CA PHE A 116 -15.17 15.74 11.79
C PHE A 116 -15.09 14.31 11.26
N GLU A 117 -16.13 13.82 10.59
CA GLU A 117 -16.11 12.52 9.93
C GLU A 117 -14.91 12.43 8.97
N PHE A 118 -14.80 13.41 8.09
CA PHE A 118 -13.75 13.47 7.08
C PHE A 118 -12.35 13.55 7.69
N ILE A 119 -12.16 14.41 8.71
CA ILE A 119 -10.86 14.56 9.39
C ILE A 119 -10.46 13.27 10.10
N ILE A 120 -11.39 12.64 10.82
CA ILE A 120 -11.14 11.37 11.52
C ILE A 120 -10.79 10.27 10.52
N GLN A 121 -11.55 10.14 9.42
CA GLN A 121 -11.26 9.17 8.37
C GLN A 121 -9.85 9.36 7.80
N ILE A 122 -9.45 10.59 7.45
CA ILE A 122 -8.10 10.87 6.96
C ILE A 122 -7.04 10.42 7.96
N ILE A 123 -7.14 10.85 9.22
CA ILE A 123 -6.12 10.58 10.22
C ILE A 123 -6.03 9.09 10.53
N VAL A 124 -7.17 8.45 10.82
CA VAL A 124 -7.22 7.06 11.25
C VAL A 124 -6.82 6.12 10.12
N ILE A 125 -7.45 6.25 8.94
CA ILE A 125 -7.16 5.36 7.82
C ILE A 125 -5.71 5.52 7.37
N THR A 126 -5.21 6.75 7.24
CA THR A 126 -3.82 7.00 6.84
C THR A 126 -2.86 6.43 7.88
N PHE A 127 -3.13 6.60 9.17
CA PHE A 127 -2.32 6.02 10.24
C PHE A 127 -2.18 4.51 10.08
N PHE A 128 -3.28 3.78 9.86
CA PHE A 128 -3.24 2.33 9.69
C PHE A 128 -2.51 1.90 8.41
N ILE A 129 -2.75 2.58 7.27
CA ILE A 129 -2.05 2.31 6.01
C ILE A 129 -0.55 2.55 6.17
N VAL A 130 -0.15 3.71 6.69
CA VAL A 130 1.26 4.09 6.81
C VAL A 130 1.96 3.20 7.83
N LEU A 131 1.36 2.95 8.99
CA LEU A 131 2.00 2.15 10.03
C LEU A 131 2.13 0.68 9.62
N PHE A 132 1.03 0.05 9.22
CA PHE A 132 0.98 -1.40 8.99
C PHE A 132 1.17 -1.79 7.53
N GLY A 133 0.67 -0.99 6.58
CA GLY A 133 0.82 -1.23 5.15
C GLY A 133 2.17 -0.78 4.59
N GLU A 134 2.82 0.22 5.19
CA GLU A 134 4.04 0.80 4.61
C GLU A 134 5.29 0.72 5.49
N ILE A 135 5.34 1.44 6.61
CA ILE A 135 6.57 1.60 7.40
C ILE A 135 7.03 0.27 8.00
N THR A 136 6.17 -0.38 8.77
CA THR A 136 6.51 -1.65 9.46
C THR A 136 7.00 -2.74 8.50
N PRO A 137 6.29 -3.06 7.40
CA PRO A 137 6.73 -4.10 6.47
C PRO A 137 8.01 -3.73 5.72
N LYS A 138 8.20 -2.46 5.35
CA LYS A 138 9.45 -2.00 4.71
C LYS A 138 10.65 -2.18 5.63
N VAL A 139 10.52 -1.81 6.90
CA VAL A 139 11.57 -1.99 7.91
C VAL A 139 11.92 -3.48 8.08
N TYR A 140 10.91 -4.35 8.17
CA TYR A 140 11.12 -5.79 8.27
C TYR A 140 11.78 -6.38 7.03
N ALA A 141 11.29 -6.01 5.84
CA ALA A 141 11.79 -6.49 4.56
C ALA A 141 13.25 -6.10 4.32
N ASN A 142 13.65 -4.89 4.72
CA ASN A 142 15.02 -4.42 4.60
C ASN A 142 16.03 -5.28 5.40
N ARG A 143 15.60 -5.85 6.52
CA ARG A 143 16.45 -6.73 7.34
C ARG A 143 16.53 -8.17 6.80
N ASN A 144 15.65 -8.54 5.87
CA ASN A 144 15.47 -9.92 5.43
C ASN A 144 15.15 -9.99 3.92
N THR A 145 15.89 -9.20 3.12
CA THR A 145 15.64 -8.92 1.70
C THR A 145 15.53 -10.20 0.86
N LEU A 146 16.48 -11.14 1.00
CA LEU A 146 16.49 -12.38 0.21
C LEU A 146 15.28 -13.29 0.49
N LYS A 147 14.95 -13.52 1.76
CA LYS A 147 13.81 -14.39 2.12
C LYS A 147 12.49 -13.72 1.74
N PHE A 148 12.39 -12.41 1.93
CA PHE A 148 11.18 -11.65 1.61
C PHE A 148 10.94 -11.61 0.10
N SER A 149 11.94 -11.27 -0.72
CA SER A 149 11.84 -11.28 -2.19
C SER A 149 11.45 -12.65 -2.75
N LYS A 150 12.01 -13.75 -2.22
CA LYS A 150 11.57 -15.11 -2.61
C LYS A 150 10.11 -15.36 -2.28
N TRP A 151 9.68 -15.00 -1.07
CA TRP A 151 8.32 -15.25 -0.63
C TRP A 151 7.29 -14.42 -1.42
N THR A 152 7.60 -13.15 -1.73
CA THR A 152 6.73 -12.24 -2.49
C THR A 152 6.79 -12.43 -4.00
N SER A 153 7.72 -13.23 -4.52
CA SER A 153 7.85 -13.51 -5.96
C SER A 153 6.57 -14.02 -6.63
N ILE A 154 5.83 -14.91 -5.95
CA ILE A 154 4.58 -15.47 -6.49
C ILE A 154 3.46 -14.44 -6.51
N PRO A 155 3.10 -13.76 -5.40
CA PRO A 155 2.06 -12.74 -5.43
C PRO A 155 2.39 -11.61 -6.40
N LEU A 156 3.65 -11.15 -6.47
CA LEU A 156 4.03 -10.13 -7.45
C LEU A 156 3.92 -10.59 -8.91
N LYS A 157 4.21 -11.86 -9.21
CA LYS A 157 4.00 -12.41 -10.55
C LYS A 157 2.52 -12.37 -10.95
N ILE A 158 1.63 -12.67 -10.00
CA ILE A 158 0.17 -12.61 -10.22
C ILE A 158 -0.24 -11.15 -10.45
N SER A 159 0.20 -10.23 -9.58
CA SER A 159 -0.07 -8.79 -9.73
C SER A 159 0.46 -8.24 -11.07
N SER A 160 1.66 -8.65 -11.50
CA SER A 160 2.24 -8.23 -12.77
C SER A 160 1.43 -8.71 -13.98
N LYS A 161 0.74 -9.86 -13.86
CA LYS A 161 -0.16 -10.36 -14.91
C LYS A 161 -1.47 -9.57 -14.92
N ILE A 162 -2.06 -9.29 -13.75
CA ILE A 162 -3.31 -8.55 -13.62
C ILE A 162 -3.15 -7.10 -14.08
N PHE A 163 -2.10 -6.42 -13.59
CA PHE A 163 -1.84 -5.01 -13.86
C PHE A 163 -0.95 -4.76 -15.08
N SER A 164 -0.64 -5.80 -15.87
CA SER A 164 0.24 -5.69 -17.05
C SER A 164 -0.09 -4.52 -17.99
N PRO A 165 -1.36 -4.22 -18.36
CA PRO A 165 -1.65 -3.10 -19.25
C PRO A 165 -1.28 -1.74 -18.62
N LEU A 166 -1.59 -1.54 -17.34
CA LEU A 166 -1.28 -0.31 -16.61
C LEU A 166 0.23 -0.19 -16.34
N SER A 167 0.88 -1.28 -15.95
CA SER A 167 2.33 -1.30 -15.69
C SER A 167 3.14 -1.02 -16.95
N PHE A 168 2.67 -1.46 -18.12
CA PHE A 168 3.30 -1.14 -19.39
C PHE A 168 3.19 0.36 -19.73
N LEU A 169 2.03 0.98 -19.49
CA LEU A 169 1.86 2.42 -19.68
C LEU A 169 2.81 3.23 -18.80
N LEU A 170 2.87 2.92 -17.50
CA LEU A 170 3.79 3.61 -16.58
C LEU A 170 5.27 3.39 -16.95
N ALA A 171 5.68 2.15 -17.23
CA ALA A 171 7.05 1.86 -17.63
C ALA A 171 7.43 2.58 -18.94
N SER A 172 6.48 2.73 -19.87
CA SER A 172 6.67 3.50 -21.10
C SER A 172 6.92 4.98 -20.79
N THR A 173 6.13 5.58 -19.89
CA THR A 173 6.33 6.97 -19.45
C THR A 173 7.69 7.17 -18.78
N THR A 174 8.09 6.28 -17.87
CA THR A 174 9.42 6.33 -17.24
C THR A 174 10.54 6.26 -18.28
N SER A 175 10.44 5.33 -19.24
CA SER A 175 11.43 5.20 -20.31
C SER A 175 11.49 6.41 -21.25
N TYR A 176 10.35 7.08 -21.48
CA TYR A 176 10.27 8.30 -22.28
C TYR A 176 10.95 9.47 -21.56
N ILE A 177 10.71 9.63 -20.25
CA ILE A 177 11.34 10.65 -19.42
C ILE A 177 12.87 10.42 -19.38
N ASP A 178 13.31 9.19 -19.15
CA ASP A 178 14.74 8.84 -19.14
C ASP A 178 15.44 9.21 -20.47
N ARG A 179 14.81 8.93 -21.61
CA ARG A 179 15.34 9.28 -22.93
C ARG A 179 15.46 10.79 -23.12
N ARG A 180 14.49 11.57 -22.62
CA ARG A 180 14.50 13.03 -22.67
C ARG A 180 15.58 13.63 -21.76
N LEU A 181 15.79 13.05 -20.58
CA LEU A 181 16.82 13.50 -19.63
C LEU A 181 18.24 13.17 -20.11
N LYS A 182 18.46 11.98 -20.68
CA LYS A 182 19.76 11.62 -21.29
C LYS A 182 20.14 12.55 -22.44
N LYS A 183 19.19 12.87 -23.33
CA LYS A 183 19.40 13.86 -24.41
C LYS A 183 19.76 15.26 -23.90
N LYS A 184 19.35 15.65 -22.69
CA LYS A 184 19.68 16.96 -22.12
C LYS A 184 21.09 17.00 -21.50
N LYS A 185 21.61 15.86 -21.04
CA LYS A 185 22.99 15.75 -20.52
C LYS A 185 24.07 15.67 -21.61
N GLU A 186 23.70 15.33 -22.85
CA GLU A 186 24.63 15.29 -23.99
C GLU A 186 24.72 16.63 -24.75
N VAL A 187 23.85 17.60 -24.42
CA VAL A 187 23.76 18.91 -25.10
C VAL A 187 24.26 20.05 -24.19
N VAL A 188 24.71 19.74 -22.97
CA VAL A 188 25.34 20.65 -22.01
C VAL A 188 26.76 20.17 -21.76
#